data_AF-A0A6L4WSR3-F1
#
_entry.id   AF-A0A6L4WSR3-F1
#
_cell.length_a   1.000
_cell.length_b   1.000
_cell.length_c   1.000
_cell.angle_alpha   90.00
_cell.angle_beta   90.00
_cell.angle_gamma   90.00
#
_symmetry.space_group_name_H-M   'P 1'
#
loop_
_entity.id
_entity.type
_entity.pdbx_description
1 polymer ?
#
loop_
_entity_poly.entity_id
_entity_poly.type
_entity_poly.pdbx_seq_one_letter_code
_entity_poly.pdbx_strand_id
1 'polypeptide(L)'
;MTGQDLKAVKALNETSESLSFSKREKHLVGLAVTLTLGCTVCSNRRFKDALEDGITKQELIELTDFVALTNAGVVSRTALSSWDEETEQKCTDGTCSVS
;
A
#
# COMPACT_ATOMS: atom_id res chain seq x y z
N MET A 1 16.49 12.47 -18.51
CA MET A 1 15.52 12.72 -17.43
C MET A 1 15.61 11.55 -16.47
N THR A 2 16.03 11.81 -15.23
CA THR A 2 16.09 10.79 -14.18
C THR A 2 14.81 10.81 -13.37
N GLY A 3 14.56 9.79 -12.54
CA GLY A 3 13.40 9.79 -11.64
C GLY A 3 13.37 10.98 -10.69
N GLN A 4 14.53 11.57 -10.36
CA GLN A 4 14.64 12.72 -9.45
C GLN A 4 14.02 14.00 -10.03
N ASP A 5 13.86 14.07 -11.36
CA ASP A 5 13.24 15.22 -12.04
C ASP A 5 11.71 15.19 -11.95
N LEU A 6 11.12 14.07 -11.48
CA LEU A 6 9.67 13.90 -11.36
C LEU A 6 9.15 14.58 -10.09
N LYS A 7 8.10 15.41 -10.23
CA LYS A 7 7.39 16.04 -9.10
C LYS A 7 6.96 15.03 -8.02
N ALA A 8 6.58 13.81 -8.45
CA ALA A 8 6.21 12.74 -7.55
C ALA A 8 7.36 12.32 -6.62
N VAL A 9 8.60 12.24 -7.12
CA VAL A 9 9.77 11.86 -6.32
C VAL A 9 10.12 12.96 -5.31
N LYS A 10 10.02 14.24 -5.72
CA LYS A 10 10.18 15.36 -4.80
C LYS A 10 9.17 15.32 -3.65
N ALA A 11 7.89 15.14 -3.97
CA ALA A 11 6.83 15.06 -2.96
C ALA A 11 7.02 13.86 -2.00
N LEU A 12 7.47 12.71 -2.52
CA LEU A 12 7.78 11.55 -1.69
C LEU A 12 8.91 11.83 -0.69
N ASN A 13 9.98 12.50 -1.12
CA ASN A 13 11.10 12.84 -0.24
C ASN A 13 10.67 13.81 0.86
N GLU A 14 9.99 14.91 0.50
CA GLU A 14 9.48 15.91 1.46
C GLU A 14 8.52 15.30 2.48
N THR A 15 7.64 14.40 2.03
CA THR A 15 6.75 13.65 2.93
C THR A 15 7.56 12.75 3.86
N SER A 16 8.54 12.01 3.33
CA SER A 16 9.35 11.09 4.14
C SER A 16 10.15 11.80 5.24
N GLU A 17 10.58 13.04 5.00
CA GLU A 17 11.36 13.85 5.94
C GLU A 17 10.49 14.50 7.01
N SER A 18 9.26 14.91 6.66
CA SER A 18 8.33 15.59 7.58
C SER A 18 7.60 14.66 8.55
N LEU A 19 7.59 13.35 8.29
CA LEU A 19 6.95 12.37 9.17
C LEU A 19 7.71 12.18 10.49
N SER A 20 6.99 12.29 11.62
CA SER A 20 7.48 12.02 12.99
C SER A 20 7.70 10.53 13.30
N PHE A 21 7.61 9.66 12.29
CA PHE A 21 7.82 8.22 12.42
C PHE A 21 9.29 7.86 12.60
N SER A 22 9.52 6.85 13.43
CA SER A 22 10.79 6.12 13.50
C SER A 22 11.11 5.46 12.16
N LYS A 23 12.39 5.11 11.97
CA LYS A 23 12.85 4.39 10.77
C LYS A 23 12.11 3.06 10.60
N ARG A 24 11.84 2.35 11.71
CA ARG A 24 11.06 1.10 11.75
C ARG A 24 9.64 1.31 11.22
N GLU A 25 8.93 2.32 11.73
CA GLU A 25 7.57 2.61 11.29
C GLU A 25 7.49 2.97 9.81
N LYS A 26 8.46 3.76 9.30
CA LYS A 26 8.54 4.11 7.87
C LYS A 26 8.70 2.86 6.99
N HIS A 27 9.52 1.90 7.42
CA HIS A 27 9.66 0.61 6.72
C HIS A 27 8.36 -0.20 6.71
N LEU A 28 7.76 -0.41 7.88
CA LEU A 28 6.57 -1.26 8.00
C LEU A 28 5.38 -0.67 7.23
N VAL A 29 5.13 0.63 7.35
CA VAL A 29 4.06 1.32 6.59
C VAL A 29 4.35 1.28 5.09
N GLY A 30 5.59 1.61 4.69
CA GLY A 30 5.97 1.60 3.29
C GLY A 30 5.88 0.22 2.65
N LEU A 31 6.24 -0.83 3.39
CA LEU A 31 6.17 -2.21 2.93
C LEU A 31 4.71 -2.68 2.83
N ALA A 32 3.86 -2.34 3.80
CA ALA A 32 2.43 -2.62 3.77
C ALA A 32 1.77 -2.09 2.49
N VAL A 33 2.04 -0.83 2.12
CA VAL A 33 1.52 -0.22 0.89
C VAL A 33 1.97 -0.99 -0.36
N THR A 34 3.25 -1.35 -0.46
CA THR A 34 3.76 -2.09 -1.62
C THR A 34 3.19 -3.51 -1.74
N LEU A 35 2.89 -4.15 -0.60
CA LEU A 35 2.25 -5.46 -0.54
C LEU A 35 0.80 -5.39 -1.02
N THR A 36 0.03 -4.38 -0.60
CA THR A 36 -1.36 -4.19 -1.08
C THR A 36 -1.41 -3.91 -2.58
N LEU A 37 -0.42 -3.23 -3.14
CA LEU A 37 -0.34 -2.95 -4.58
C LEU A 37 0.19 -4.13 -5.42
N GLY A 38 0.83 -5.13 -4.80
CA GLY A 38 1.41 -6.27 -5.52
C GLY A 38 2.65 -5.94 -6.37
N CYS A 39 3.40 -4.86 -6.09
CA CYS A 39 4.61 -4.52 -6.85
C CYS A 39 5.82 -5.35 -6.37
N THR A 40 6.15 -6.44 -7.08
CA THR A 40 7.25 -7.35 -6.69
C THR A 40 8.61 -6.65 -6.54
N VAL A 41 8.96 -5.75 -7.46
CA VAL A 41 10.25 -5.03 -7.42
C VAL A 41 10.32 -4.07 -6.23
N CYS A 42 9.23 -3.35 -5.97
CA CYS A 42 9.11 -2.43 -4.84
C CYS A 42 9.20 -3.18 -3.51
N SER A 43 8.44 -4.26 -3.38
CA SER A 43 8.42 -5.10 -2.18
C SER A 43 9.79 -5.73 -1.92
N ASN A 44 10.45 -6.30 -2.95
CA ASN A 44 11.78 -6.92 -2.79
C ASN A 44 12.79 -5.93 -2.20
N ARG A 45 12.84 -4.71 -2.74
CA ARG A 45 13.73 -3.65 -2.23
C ARG A 45 13.42 -3.33 -0.77
N ARG A 46 12.13 -3.14 -0.44
CA ARG A 46 11.70 -2.76 0.92
C ARG A 46 11.92 -3.88 1.96
N PHE A 47 11.74 -5.15 1.59
CA PHE A 47 12.10 -6.27 2.48
C PHE A 47 13.60 -6.28 2.80
N LYS A 48 14.46 -6.05 1.80
CA LYS A 48 15.91 -6.01 2.00
C LYS A 48 16.32 -4.84 2.90
N ASP A 49 15.87 -3.63 2.58
CA ASP A 49 16.20 -2.44 3.35
C ASP A 49 15.71 -2.56 4.82
N ALA A 50 14.53 -3.16 5.04
CA ALA A 50 13.98 -3.39 6.38
C ALA A 50 14.83 -4.39 7.21
N LEU A 51 15.28 -5.49 6.58
CA LEU A 51 16.16 -6.48 7.22
C LEU A 51 17.52 -5.86 7.55
N GLU A 52 18.09 -5.05 6.64
CA GLU A 52 19.35 -4.33 6.85
C GLU A 52 19.25 -3.35 8.02
N ASP A 53 18.07 -2.76 8.24
CA ASP A 53 17.77 -1.87 9.36
C ASP A 53 17.34 -2.60 10.64
N GLY A 54 17.49 -3.93 10.68
CA GLY A 54 17.32 -4.74 11.89
C GLY A 54 15.89 -5.19 12.19
N ILE A 55 14.94 -4.97 11.28
CA ILE A 55 13.59 -5.56 11.41
C ILE A 55 13.71 -7.06 11.16
N THR A 56 13.18 -7.87 12.05
CA THR A 56 13.34 -9.32 11.99
C THR A 56 12.48 -9.92 10.89
N LYS A 57 12.91 -11.08 10.36
CA LYS A 57 12.09 -11.85 9.41
C LYS A 57 10.71 -12.20 9.98
N GLN A 58 10.63 -12.46 11.28
CA GLN A 58 9.37 -12.77 11.95
C GLN A 58 8.41 -11.58 11.93
N GLU A 59 8.88 -10.37 12.27
CA GLU A 59 8.05 -9.14 12.18
C GLU A 59 7.55 -8.89 10.74
N LEU A 60 8.37 -9.20 9.73
CA LEU A 60 7.98 -9.03 8.33
C LEU A 60 6.94 -10.08 7.87
N ILE A 61 6.99 -11.29 8.43
CA ILE A 61 5.93 -12.31 8.23
C ILE A 61 4.64 -11.81 8.88
N GLU A 62 4.70 -11.37 10.13
CA GLU A 62 3.54 -10.83 10.87
C GLU A 62 2.92 -9.63 10.15
N LEU A 63 3.74 -8.73 9.60
CA LEU A 63 3.26 -7.63 8.76
C LEU A 63 2.54 -8.14 7.52
N THR A 64 3.08 -9.18 6.86
CA THR A 64 2.48 -9.75 5.65
C THR A 64 1.11 -10.36 5.97
N ASP A 65 0.99 -11.09 7.08
CA ASP A 65 -0.29 -11.66 7.54
C ASP A 65 -1.29 -10.55 7.88
N PHE A 66 -0.83 -9.49 8.56
CA PHE A 66 -1.66 -8.32 8.87
C PHE A 66 -2.20 -7.61 7.61
N VAL A 67 -1.35 -7.43 6.59
CA VAL A 67 -1.75 -6.84 5.31
C VAL A 67 -2.74 -7.74 4.58
N ALA A 68 -2.52 -9.05 4.56
CA ALA A 68 -3.43 -10.00 3.94
C ALA A 68 -4.82 -9.98 4.58
N LEU A 69 -4.88 -9.99 5.92
CA LEU A 69 -6.14 -9.88 6.67
C LEU A 69 -6.86 -8.56 6.38
N THR A 70 -6.12 -7.45 6.37
CA THR A 70 -6.68 -6.11 6.08
C THR A 70 -7.27 -6.06 4.68
N ASN A 71 -6.55 -6.57 3.67
CA ASN A 71 -7.03 -6.61 2.30
C ASN A 71 -8.27 -7.50 2.15
N ALA A 72 -8.32 -8.66 2.82
CA ALA A 72 -9.51 -9.50 2.85
C ALA A 72 -10.70 -8.76 3.48
N GLY A 73 -10.48 -8.03 4.58
CA GLY A 73 -11.50 -7.20 5.22
C GLY A 73 -12.03 -6.09 4.31
N VAL A 74 -11.16 -5.41 3.55
CA VAL A 74 -11.56 -4.41 2.56
C VAL A 74 -12.46 -5.05 1.50
N VAL A 75 -12.10 -6.22 0.97
CA VAL A 75 -12.92 -6.94 -0.01
C VAL A 75 -14.29 -7.27 0.55
N SER A 76 -14.35 -7.87 1.74
CA SER A 76 -15.62 -8.23 2.38
C SER A 76 -16.49 -7.00 2.67
N ARG A 77 -15.91 -5.94 3.23
CA ARG A 77 -16.67 -4.73 3.56
C ARG A 77 -17.18 -4.02 2.31
N THR A 78 -16.36 -3.95 1.26
CA THR A 78 -16.74 -3.35 -0.02
C THR A 78 -17.90 -4.12 -0.65
N ALA A 79 -17.87 -5.46 -0.63
CA ALA A 79 -18.96 -6.28 -1.16
C ALA A 79 -20.27 -6.04 -0.39
N LEU A 80 -20.22 -6.04 0.94
CA LEU A 80 -21.40 -5.81 1.79
C LEU A 80 -21.98 -4.40 1.57
N SER A 81 -21.15 -3.36 1.63
CA SER A 81 -21.61 -1.98 1.37
C SER A 81 -22.19 -1.83 -0.04
N SER A 82 -21.62 -2.51 -1.05
CA SER A 82 -22.13 -2.45 -2.41
C SER A 82 -23.50 -3.15 -2.59
N TRP A 83 -23.87 -4.07 -1.68
CA TRP A 83 -25.19 -4.70 -1.68
C TRP A 83 -26.23 -3.89 -0.89
N ASP A 84 -25.81 -3.32 0.25
CA ASP A 84 -26.72 -2.69 1.21
C ASP A 84 -26.94 -1.19 0.96
N GLU A 85 -25.96 -0.49 0.38
CA GLU A 85 -26.04 0.96 0.15
C GLU A 85 -26.73 1.25 -1.20
N GLU A 86 -27.92 1.85 -1.15
CA GLU A 86 -28.55 2.45 -2.34
C GLU A 86 -27.82 3.75 -2.71
N THR A 87 -26.75 3.62 -3.49
CA THR A 87 -26.03 4.77 -4.06
C THR A 87 -26.64 5.16 -5.41
N GLU A 88 -27.01 6.44 -5.58
CA GLU A 88 -27.41 7.00 -6.89
C GLU A 88 -26.23 7.10 -7.87
N GLN A 89 -24.99 6.98 -7.37
CA GLN A 89 -23.77 7.13 -8.14
C GLN A 89 -23.47 5.85 -8.91
N LYS A 90 -23.81 5.85 -10.20
CA LYS A 90 -23.46 4.78 -11.14
C LYS A 90 -22.18 5.13 -11.88
N CYS A 91 -21.34 4.13 -12.12
CA CYS A 91 -20.26 4.25 -13.09
C CYS A 91 -20.87 4.39 -14.50
N THR A 92 -20.73 5.57 -15.13
CA THR A 92 -21.39 5.90 -16.41
C THR A 92 -20.44 5.93 -17.61
N ASP A 93 -19.15 5.73 -17.42
CA ASP A 93 -18.14 5.79 -18.48
C ASP A 93 -18.06 4.51 -19.34
N GLY A 94 -18.88 3.50 -19.02
CA GLY A 94 -18.91 2.21 -19.70
C GLY A 94 -17.76 1.28 -19.32
N THR A 95 -16.79 1.71 -18.51
CA THR A 95 -15.63 0.89 -18.13
C THR A 95 -16.04 -0.36 -17.36
N CYS A 96 -17.11 -0.26 -16.57
CA CYS A 96 -17.65 -1.37 -15.78
C CYS A 96 -18.90 -2.02 -16.41
N SER A 97 -19.29 -1.64 -17.63
CA SER A 97 -20.46 -2.26 -18.28
C SER A 97 -20.10 -3.64 -18.83
N VAL A 98 -20.96 -4.62 -18.59
CA VAL A 98 -20.89 -5.94 -19.22
C VAL A 98 -21.65 -5.83 -20.54
N SER A 99 -20.98 -5.30 -21.57
CA SER A 99 -21.47 -5.29 -22.96
C SER A 99 -21.05 -6.57 -23.68
#